data_AF-A0A2J7VBG1-F1
#
_entry.id   AF-A0A2J7VBG1-F1
#
_cell.length_a   1.000
_cell.length_b   1.000
_cell.length_c   1.000
_cell.angle_alpha   90.00
_cell.angle_beta   90.00
_cell.angle_gamma   90.00
#
_symmetry.space_group_name_H-M   'P 1'
#
loop_
_entity.id
_entity.type
_entity.pdbx_description
1 polymer ?
#
loop_
_entity_poly.entity_id
_entity_poly.type
_entity_poly.pdbx_seq_one_letter_code
_entity_poly.pdbx_strand_id
1 'polypeptide(L)'
;MVTMTDTACVNAYATELKNNFAAKWPGKSPQDRATFLHDALTNVHRSVNMPVTGLDVKGLPPGVLGQFDFQPWAIVISNDLFSDSRGVVDARSDHFVDLAETFYHEGRHAEQWWHMARFDAIQPKKNSTGQNVKMTAPDLVARLFIKESVCTTALGDVMGGSDPILALTKRWFTSVYGDSGREVTLQALSLSRGNNNKVDLAEFHNRTHQAYSGGLPEEEDAWGIQVPVRAAMHS
;
A
#
# COMPACT_ATOMS: atom_id res chain seq x y z
N MET A 1 -2.47 -15.37 12.29
CA MET A 1 -2.86 -14.04 11.76
C MET A 1 -3.04 -14.21 10.27
N VAL A 2 -4.16 -13.74 9.74
CA VAL A 2 -4.43 -13.77 8.29
C VAL A 2 -3.73 -12.56 7.65
N THR A 3 -3.15 -12.72 6.47
CA THR A 3 -2.51 -11.62 5.71
C THR A 3 -3.04 -11.55 4.29
N MET A 4 -2.77 -10.45 3.58
CA MET A 4 -3.19 -10.32 2.17
C MET A 4 -2.50 -11.34 1.26
N THR A 5 -1.41 -11.99 1.70
CA THR A 5 -0.77 -13.06 0.93
C THR A 5 -1.48 -14.40 1.03
N ASP A 6 -2.44 -14.55 1.95
CA ASP A 6 -3.16 -15.79 2.12
C ASP A 6 -4.08 -16.03 0.92
N THR A 7 -4.07 -17.25 0.38
CA THR A 7 -4.85 -17.63 -0.82
C THR A 7 -6.35 -17.33 -0.65
N ALA A 8 -6.88 -17.45 0.57
CA ALA A 8 -8.28 -17.12 0.87
C ALA A 8 -8.59 -15.63 0.63
N CYS A 9 -7.70 -14.72 1.01
CA CYS A 9 -7.86 -13.28 0.79
C CYS A 9 -7.79 -12.93 -0.70
N VAL A 10 -6.81 -13.51 -1.42
CA VAL A 10 -6.66 -13.32 -2.87
C VAL A 10 -7.89 -13.83 -3.63
N ASN A 11 -8.36 -15.04 -3.29
CA ASN A 11 -9.53 -15.63 -3.94
C ASN A 11 -10.81 -14.85 -3.62
N ALA A 12 -10.98 -14.35 -2.39
CA ALA A 12 -12.13 -13.54 -2.02
C ALA A 12 -12.17 -12.24 -2.84
N TYR A 13 -11.03 -11.56 -2.98
CA TYR A 13 -10.89 -10.37 -3.81
C TYR A 13 -11.26 -10.64 -5.28
N ALA A 14 -10.62 -11.64 -5.90
CA ALA A 14 -10.88 -11.99 -7.29
C ALA A 14 -12.34 -12.42 -7.53
N THR A 15 -12.93 -13.15 -6.57
CA THR A 15 -14.34 -13.58 -6.64
C THR A 15 -15.29 -12.38 -6.59
N GLU A 16 -15.05 -11.43 -5.70
CA GLU A 16 -15.84 -10.20 -5.60
C GLU A 16 -15.81 -9.42 -6.91
N LEU A 17 -14.62 -9.25 -7.50
CA LEU A 17 -14.47 -8.55 -8.78
C LEU A 17 -15.19 -9.28 -9.93
N LYS A 18 -14.99 -10.60 -10.05
CA LYS A 18 -15.63 -11.40 -11.11
C LYS A 18 -17.15 -11.38 -11.01
N ASN A 19 -17.70 -11.59 -9.82
CA ASN A 19 -19.14 -11.69 -9.61
C ASN A 19 -19.88 -10.37 -9.84
N ASN A 20 -19.22 -9.23 -9.57
CA ASN A 20 -19.85 -7.93 -9.62
C ASN A 20 -19.52 -7.11 -10.87
N PHE A 21 -18.59 -7.57 -11.72
CA PHE A 21 -18.13 -6.85 -12.91
C PHE A 21 -19.28 -6.35 -13.78
N ALA A 22 -20.22 -7.22 -14.16
CA ALA A 22 -21.30 -6.88 -15.09
C ALA A 22 -22.20 -5.73 -14.57
N ALA A 23 -22.32 -5.59 -13.25
CA ALA A 23 -23.11 -4.54 -12.60
C ALA A 23 -22.30 -3.27 -12.30
N LYS A 24 -20.98 -3.41 -12.10
CA LYS A 24 -20.10 -2.38 -11.55
C LYS A 24 -19.12 -1.78 -12.55
N TRP A 25 -19.04 -2.28 -13.78
CA TRP A 25 -18.10 -1.79 -14.79
C TRP A 25 -18.73 -1.12 -16.01
N PRO A 26 -19.67 -1.77 -16.74
CA PRO A 26 -20.20 -1.20 -17.99
C PRO A 26 -20.98 0.10 -17.72
N GLY A 27 -20.70 1.13 -18.52
CA GLY A 27 -21.37 2.44 -18.42
C GLY A 27 -21.10 3.22 -17.12
N LYS A 28 -20.16 2.77 -16.29
CA LYS A 28 -19.77 3.45 -15.05
C LYS A 28 -18.69 4.49 -15.31
N SER A 29 -18.68 5.54 -14.47
CA SER A 29 -17.63 6.56 -14.53
C SER A 29 -16.27 5.97 -14.10
N PRO A 30 -15.14 6.59 -14.48
CA PRO A 30 -13.83 6.23 -13.95
C PRO A 30 -13.77 6.12 -12.43
N GLN A 31 -14.37 7.07 -11.73
CA GLN A 31 -14.43 7.06 -10.26
C GLN A 31 -15.21 5.86 -9.74
N ASP A 32 -16.37 5.54 -10.32
CA ASP A 32 -17.18 4.39 -9.90
C ASP A 32 -16.45 3.05 -10.13
N ARG A 33 -15.70 2.94 -11.25
CA ARG A 33 -14.89 1.76 -11.56
C ARG A 33 -13.74 1.59 -10.57
N ALA A 34 -13.05 2.68 -10.23
CA ALA A 34 -12.00 2.68 -9.23
C ALA A 34 -12.55 2.33 -7.84
N THR A 35 -13.69 2.91 -7.45
CA THR A 35 -14.39 2.61 -6.19
C THR A 35 -14.77 1.13 -6.13
N PHE A 36 -15.22 0.52 -7.23
CA PHE A 36 -15.51 -0.91 -7.28
C PHE A 36 -14.30 -1.79 -6.94
N LEU A 37 -13.14 -1.52 -7.55
CA LEU A 37 -11.90 -2.24 -7.23
C LEU A 37 -11.46 -2.02 -5.78
N HIS A 38 -11.60 -0.79 -5.30
CA HIS A 38 -11.24 -0.39 -3.94
C HIS A 38 -12.16 -0.98 -2.86
N ASP A 39 -13.47 -1.11 -3.13
CA ASP A 39 -14.42 -1.74 -2.22
C ASP A 39 -14.07 -3.21 -1.99
N ALA A 40 -13.72 -3.93 -3.06
CA ALA A 40 -13.25 -5.31 -2.97
C ALA A 40 -11.97 -5.42 -2.14
N LEU A 41 -11.02 -4.50 -2.35
CA LEU A 41 -9.77 -4.44 -1.57
C LEU A 41 -10.02 -4.07 -0.10
N THR A 42 -10.97 -3.17 0.15
CA THR A 42 -11.37 -2.76 1.50
C THR A 42 -11.90 -3.95 2.31
N ASN A 43 -12.61 -4.88 1.66
CA ASN A 43 -13.03 -6.12 2.31
C ASN A 43 -11.84 -7.00 2.70
N VAL A 44 -10.80 -7.03 1.86
CA VAL A 44 -9.53 -7.71 2.19
C VAL A 44 -8.87 -7.05 3.40
N HIS A 45 -8.70 -5.72 3.41
CA HIS A 45 -8.12 -4.98 4.55
C HIS A 45 -8.84 -5.31 5.87
N ARG A 46 -10.18 -5.36 5.85
CA ARG A 46 -10.97 -5.75 7.02
C ARG A 46 -10.72 -7.20 7.44
N SER A 47 -10.60 -8.12 6.49
CA SER A 47 -10.36 -9.55 6.77
C SER A 47 -9.01 -9.82 7.44
N VAL A 48 -8.00 -8.98 7.18
CA VAL A 48 -6.67 -9.05 7.79
C VAL A 48 -6.52 -8.11 9.00
N ASN A 49 -7.61 -7.45 9.41
CA ASN A 49 -7.70 -6.54 10.55
C ASN A 49 -6.76 -5.32 10.47
N MET A 50 -6.48 -4.81 9.28
CA MET A 50 -5.68 -3.59 9.09
C MET A 50 -6.55 -2.35 8.83
N PRO A 51 -6.02 -1.13 9.06
CA PRO A 51 -6.70 0.11 8.68
C PRO A 51 -6.96 0.20 7.18
N VAL A 52 -8.23 0.44 6.82
CA VAL A 52 -8.66 0.61 5.43
C VAL A 52 -8.06 1.88 4.83
N THR A 53 -7.52 1.76 3.63
CA THR A 53 -7.03 2.88 2.82
C THR A 53 -8.17 3.71 2.24
N GLY A 54 -7.97 5.01 2.05
CA GLY A 54 -8.79 5.82 1.14
C GLY A 54 -8.52 5.51 -0.33
N LEU A 55 -9.25 6.19 -1.22
CA LEU A 55 -9.07 6.16 -2.67
C LEU A 55 -9.00 7.59 -3.20
N ASP A 56 -8.05 7.86 -4.09
CA ASP A 56 -7.92 9.11 -4.82
C ASP A 56 -7.71 8.80 -6.32
N VAL A 57 -8.63 9.26 -7.17
CA VAL A 57 -8.56 9.05 -8.63
C VAL A 57 -8.19 10.38 -9.27
N LYS A 58 -6.97 10.49 -9.78
CA LYS A 58 -6.46 11.74 -10.36
C LYS A 58 -5.48 11.48 -11.50
N GLY A 59 -5.06 12.54 -12.19
CA GLY A 59 -3.96 12.44 -13.14
C GLY A 59 -2.64 12.16 -12.40
N LEU A 60 -1.89 11.16 -12.86
CA LEU A 60 -0.55 10.84 -12.38
C LEU A 60 0.50 11.16 -13.45
N PRO A 61 1.79 11.34 -13.08
CA PRO A 61 2.86 11.49 -14.04
C PRO A 61 2.89 10.32 -15.05
N PRO A 62 3.35 10.56 -16.30
CA PRO A 62 3.48 9.49 -17.29
C PRO A 62 4.28 8.29 -16.75
N GLY A 63 3.74 7.08 -16.95
CA GLY A 63 4.37 5.84 -16.49
C GLY A 63 3.96 5.37 -15.09
N VAL A 64 3.23 6.18 -14.33
CA VAL A 64 2.72 5.79 -13.00
C VAL A 64 1.26 5.36 -13.11
N LEU A 65 1.00 4.07 -12.87
CA LEU A 65 -0.35 3.49 -12.95
C LEU A 65 -1.13 3.72 -11.63
N GLY A 66 -0.44 3.48 -10.52
CA GLY A 66 -0.93 3.65 -9.17
C GLY A 66 0.20 3.94 -8.20
N GLN A 67 -0.14 4.39 -7.00
CA GLN A 67 0.77 4.51 -5.87
C GLN A 67 -0.02 4.50 -4.56
N PHE A 68 0.60 4.02 -3.49
CA PHE A 68 0.12 4.20 -2.13
C PHE A 68 0.70 5.48 -1.49
N ASP A 69 -0.19 6.35 -1.00
CA ASP A 69 0.20 7.57 -0.29
C ASP A 69 0.03 7.41 1.24
N PHE A 70 1.16 7.41 1.93
CA PHE A 70 1.32 7.06 3.35
C PHE A 70 0.62 8.03 4.31
N GLN A 71 0.62 9.34 4.01
CA GLN A 71 0.04 10.37 4.88
C GLN A 71 -1.50 10.45 4.84
N PRO A 72 -2.15 10.55 3.67
CA PRO A 72 -3.60 10.42 3.60
C PRO A 72 -4.06 8.98 3.89
N TRP A 73 -3.13 8.01 3.81
CA TRP A 73 -3.38 6.57 3.87
C TRP A 73 -4.36 6.17 2.77
N ALA A 74 -3.98 6.43 1.52
CA ALA A 74 -4.87 6.29 0.37
C ALA A 74 -4.15 5.69 -0.83
N ILE A 75 -4.87 4.87 -1.59
CA ILE A 75 -4.42 4.41 -2.89
C ILE A 75 -4.77 5.47 -3.91
N VAL A 76 -3.79 5.88 -4.69
CA VAL A 76 -3.91 6.90 -5.73
C VAL A 76 -3.76 6.21 -7.07
N ILE A 77 -4.79 6.25 -7.92
CA ILE A 77 -4.78 5.60 -9.23
C ILE A 77 -4.97 6.63 -10.34
N SER A 78 -4.27 6.42 -11.46
CA SER A 78 -4.42 7.27 -12.64
C SER A 78 -5.82 7.11 -13.26
N ASN A 79 -6.53 8.24 -13.40
CA ASN A 79 -7.85 8.29 -14.04
C ASN A 79 -7.85 7.73 -15.48
N ASP A 80 -6.72 7.87 -16.19
CA ASP A 80 -6.57 7.46 -17.60
C ASP A 80 -6.61 5.94 -17.79
N LEU A 81 -6.49 5.17 -16.70
CA LEU A 81 -6.62 3.72 -16.73
C LEU A 81 -8.07 3.26 -16.82
N PHE A 82 -9.05 4.12 -16.60
CA PHE A 82 -10.46 3.71 -16.64
C PHE A 82 -11.18 4.16 -17.91
N SER A 83 -10.45 4.63 -18.92
CA SER A 83 -11.01 5.00 -20.22
C SER A 83 -11.67 3.79 -20.90
N ASP A 84 -12.85 4.01 -21.50
CA ASP A 84 -13.56 2.98 -22.30
C ASP A 84 -12.72 2.48 -23.48
N SER A 85 -11.76 3.28 -23.96
CA SER A 85 -10.85 2.90 -25.05
C SER A 85 -9.88 1.76 -24.70
N ARG A 86 -9.81 1.36 -23.42
CA ARG A 86 -8.93 0.28 -22.93
C ARG A 86 -9.46 -1.13 -23.24
N GLY A 87 -10.65 -1.26 -23.85
CA GLY A 87 -11.13 -2.53 -24.39
C GLY A 87 -11.50 -3.59 -23.33
N VAL A 88 -11.86 -3.16 -22.12
CA VAL A 88 -12.30 -4.07 -21.04
C VAL A 88 -13.72 -4.57 -21.33
N VAL A 89 -13.85 -5.86 -21.66
CA VAL A 89 -15.12 -6.50 -22.02
C VAL A 89 -15.68 -7.39 -20.91
N ASP A 90 -14.81 -7.94 -20.07
CA ASP A 90 -15.15 -8.79 -18.93
C ASP A 90 -14.11 -8.66 -17.80
N ALA A 91 -14.35 -9.35 -16.69
CA ALA A 91 -13.45 -9.37 -15.54
C ALA A 91 -12.10 -10.08 -15.78
N ARG A 92 -11.92 -10.74 -16.94
CA ARG A 92 -10.69 -11.45 -17.32
C ARG A 92 -9.87 -10.71 -18.37
N SER A 93 -10.39 -9.58 -18.88
CA SER A 93 -9.68 -8.72 -19.82
C SER A 93 -8.36 -8.25 -19.20
N ASP A 94 -7.25 -8.38 -19.92
CA ASP A 94 -5.89 -8.14 -19.38
C ASP A 94 -5.79 -6.81 -18.63
N HIS A 95 -6.29 -5.72 -19.22
CA HIS A 95 -6.26 -4.39 -18.59
C HIS A 95 -7.05 -4.32 -17.27
N PHE A 96 -8.16 -5.06 -17.15
CA PHE A 96 -8.89 -5.15 -15.87
C PHE A 96 -8.13 -5.95 -14.83
N VAL A 97 -7.44 -7.01 -15.26
CA VAL A 97 -6.57 -7.82 -14.39
C VAL A 97 -5.37 -6.99 -13.91
N ASP A 98 -4.73 -6.21 -14.80
CA ASP A 98 -3.63 -5.31 -14.45
C ASP A 98 -4.08 -4.27 -13.40
N LEU A 99 -5.29 -3.75 -13.53
CA LEU A 99 -5.89 -2.88 -12.52
C LEU A 99 -6.11 -3.61 -11.19
N ALA A 100 -6.66 -4.82 -11.21
CA ALA A 100 -6.87 -5.61 -10.01
C ALA A 100 -5.54 -5.91 -9.28
N GLU A 101 -4.50 -6.27 -10.02
CA GLU A 101 -3.13 -6.41 -9.49
C GLU A 101 -2.61 -5.12 -8.89
N THR A 102 -2.76 -4.00 -9.59
CA THR A 102 -2.30 -2.68 -9.13
C THR A 102 -2.94 -2.32 -7.79
N PHE A 103 -4.27 -2.41 -7.68
CA PHE A 103 -4.95 -2.12 -6.41
C PHE A 103 -4.48 -3.04 -5.28
N TYR A 104 -4.33 -4.35 -5.55
CA TYR A 104 -3.90 -5.30 -4.54
C TYR A 104 -2.45 -5.06 -4.09
N HIS A 105 -1.57 -4.72 -5.04
CA HIS A 105 -0.18 -4.35 -4.81
C HIS A 105 -0.08 -3.11 -3.90
N GLU A 106 -0.78 -2.03 -4.23
CA GLU A 106 -0.80 -0.82 -3.39
C GLU A 106 -1.44 -1.10 -2.01
N GLY A 107 -2.44 -1.96 -1.94
CA GLY A 107 -3.01 -2.44 -0.68
C GLY A 107 -1.99 -3.23 0.16
N ARG A 108 -1.13 -4.02 -0.48
CA ARG A 108 -0.06 -4.76 0.21
C ARG A 108 0.96 -3.82 0.83
N HIS A 109 1.30 -2.70 0.19
CA HIS A 109 2.10 -1.66 0.83
C HIS A 109 1.45 -1.08 2.09
N ALA A 110 0.14 -0.86 2.07
CA ALA A 110 -0.58 -0.42 3.27
C ALA A 110 -0.48 -1.45 4.42
N GLU A 111 -0.59 -2.75 4.13
CA GLU A 111 -0.43 -3.81 5.14
C GLU A 111 0.99 -3.82 5.72
N GLN A 112 2.00 -3.76 4.84
CA GLN A 112 3.41 -3.73 5.21
C GLN A 112 3.74 -2.56 6.15
N TRP A 113 3.32 -1.33 5.79
CA TRP A 113 3.57 -0.15 6.61
C TRP A 113 2.80 -0.16 7.93
N TRP A 114 1.60 -0.72 7.96
CA TRP A 114 0.87 -0.91 9.21
C TRP A 114 1.60 -1.87 10.15
N HIS A 115 2.06 -3.03 9.66
CA HIS A 115 2.86 -3.96 10.48
C HIS A 115 4.19 -3.35 10.93
N MET A 116 4.87 -2.59 10.07
CA MET A 116 6.06 -1.84 10.46
C MET A 116 5.77 -0.84 11.59
N ALA A 117 4.60 -0.18 11.57
CA ALA A 117 4.18 0.68 12.67
C ALA A 117 3.91 -0.09 13.97
N ARG A 118 3.27 -1.25 13.90
CA ARG A 118 3.07 -2.15 15.06
C ARG A 118 4.40 -2.61 15.66
N PHE A 119 5.39 -2.87 14.81
CA PHE A 119 6.74 -3.24 15.21
C PHE A 119 7.53 -2.07 15.79
N ASP A 120 7.45 -0.88 15.19
CA ASP A 120 8.16 0.31 15.65
C ASP A 120 7.62 0.83 16.99
N ALA A 121 6.31 0.64 17.24
CA ALA A 121 5.63 0.99 18.49
C ALA A 121 6.26 0.37 19.75
N ILE A 122 6.92 -0.79 19.62
CA ILE A 122 7.58 -1.50 20.74
C ILE A 122 9.10 -1.24 20.81
N GLN A 123 9.66 -0.50 19.86
CA GLN A 123 11.10 -0.24 19.85
C GLN A 123 11.50 0.69 20.99
N PRO A 124 12.70 0.52 21.55
CA PRO A 124 13.16 1.38 22.64
C PRO A 124 13.28 2.83 22.16
N LYS A 125 12.54 3.72 22.81
CA LYS A 125 12.70 5.18 22.69
C LYS A 125 13.29 5.74 23.97
N LYS A 126 14.32 6.56 23.85
CA LYS A 126 14.89 7.33 24.96
C LYS A 126 14.31 8.73 24.99
N ASN A 127 13.92 9.23 26.17
CA ASN A 127 13.64 10.65 26.35
C ASN A 127 14.95 11.46 26.55
N SER A 128 14.82 12.78 26.74
CA SER A 128 15.97 13.69 26.95
C SER A 128 16.80 13.37 28.20
N THR A 129 16.28 12.56 29.13
CA THR A 129 17.00 12.11 30.35
C THR A 129 17.58 10.71 30.20
N GLY A 130 17.51 10.09 29.02
CA GLY A 130 18.04 8.75 28.76
C GLY A 130 17.17 7.60 29.29
N GLN A 131 15.95 7.89 29.76
CA GLN A 131 14.99 6.89 30.22
C GLN A 131 14.22 6.28 29.05
N ASN A 132 13.91 4.98 29.16
CA ASN A 132 13.02 4.33 28.21
C ASN A 132 11.60 4.87 28.38
N VAL A 133 11.00 5.33 27.29
CA VAL A 133 9.60 5.76 27.22
C VAL A 133 8.90 5.02 26.10
N LYS A 134 7.58 4.87 26.18
CA LYS A 134 6.78 4.29 25.10
C LYS A 134 6.75 5.25 23.90
N MET A 135 6.66 4.69 22.69
CA MET A 135 6.30 5.47 21.51
C MET A 135 4.89 6.04 21.67
N THR A 136 4.68 7.23 21.12
CA THR A 136 3.36 7.86 20.94
C THR A 136 2.99 7.88 19.46
N ALA A 137 1.72 8.15 19.13
CA ALA A 137 1.31 8.24 17.72
C ALA A 137 2.09 9.34 16.97
N PRO A 138 2.31 10.55 17.54
CA PRO A 138 3.20 11.56 16.93
C PRO A 138 4.63 11.08 16.69
N ASP A 139 5.19 10.24 17.56
CA ASP A 139 6.54 9.70 17.36
C ASP A 139 6.59 8.76 16.15
N LEU A 140 5.58 7.89 16.03
CA LEU A 140 5.46 6.97 14.89
C LEU A 140 5.18 7.74 13.59
N VAL A 141 4.35 8.78 13.63
CA VAL A 141 4.13 9.67 12.48
C VAL A 141 5.44 10.32 12.05
N ALA A 142 6.21 10.86 12.99
CA ALA A 142 7.47 11.52 12.67
C ALA A 142 8.53 10.56 12.12
N ARG A 143 8.51 9.29 12.51
CA ARG A 143 9.48 8.29 12.09
C ARG A 143 9.10 7.57 10.79
N LEU A 144 7.83 7.18 10.67
CA LEU A 144 7.32 6.34 9.59
C LEU A 144 6.62 7.14 8.49
N PHE A 145 6.27 8.40 8.79
CA PHE A 145 5.55 9.28 7.88
C PHE A 145 4.27 8.66 7.32
N ILE A 146 3.54 7.94 8.17
CA ILE A 146 2.18 7.46 7.88
C ILE A 146 1.14 8.28 8.65
N LYS A 147 -0.14 8.13 8.28
CA LYS A 147 -1.28 8.78 8.93
C LYS A 147 -1.35 8.52 10.44
N GLU A 148 -1.60 9.57 11.23
CA GLU A 148 -1.65 9.46 12.70
C GLU A 148 -2.69 8.47 13.23
N SER A 149 -3.86 8.38 12.59
CA SER A 149 -4.89 7.42 12.98
C SER A 149 -4.42 5.97 12.83
N VAL A 150 -3.56 5.68 11.84
CA VAL A 150 -2.98 4.35 11.61
C VAL A 150 -1.93 4.04 12.67
N CYS A 151 -1.08 5.01 13.02
CA CYS A 151 -0.16 4.90 14.16
C CYS A 151 -0.91 4.64 15.47
N THR A 152 -2.06 5.28 15.67
CA THR A 152 -2.90 5.09 16.85
C THR A 152 -3.45 3.67 16.92
N THR A 153 -3.96 3.14 15.80
CA THR A 153 -4.37 1.73 15.72
C THR A 153 -3.20 0.78 15.98
N ALA A 154 -2.02 1.05 15.41
CA ALA A 154 -0.82 0.23 15.62
C ALA A 154 -0.35 0.21 17.08
N LEU A 155 -0.50 1.31 17.83
CA LEU A 155 -0.22 1.35 19.27
C LEU A 155 -1.23 0.55 20.10
N GLY A 156 -2.46 0.41 19.61
CA GLY A 156 -3.50 -0.42 20.23
C GLY A 156 -3.34 -1.92 19.92
N ASP A 157 -2.62 -2.26 18.85
CA ASP A 157 -2.33 -3.62 18.41
C ASP A 157 -0.83 -3.77 18.14
N VAL A 158 -0.01 -3.70 19.18
CA VAL A 158 1.45 -3.79 19.00
C VAL A 158 1.91 -5.16 18.49
N MET A 159 3.03 -5.21 17.78
CA MET A 159 3.58 -6.46 17.26
C MET A 159 4.09 -7.35 18.41
N GLY A 160 3.54 -8.56 18.51
CA GLY A 160 3.93 -9.56 19.50
C GLY A 160 5.14 -10.39 19.07
N GLY A 161 5.87 -10.97 20.03
CA GLY A 161 7.00 -11.85 19.74
C GLY A 161 6.64 -13.16 19.01
N SER A 162 5.37 -13.57 19.12
CA SER A 162 4.81 -14.76 18.47
C SER A 162 4.01 -14.44 17.20
N ASP A 163 4.00 -13.19 16.74
CA ASP A 163 3.29 -12.84 15.52
C ASP A 163 3.93 -13.53 14.31
N PRO A 164 3.17 -14.31 13.51
CA PRO A 164 3.73 -15.05 12.38
C PRO A 164 4.43 -14.15 11.34
N ILE A 165 3.98 -12.89 11.23
CA ILE A 165 4.52 -11.92 10.28
C ILE A 165 5.77 -11.19 10.80
N LEU A 166 6.15 -11.37 12.08
CA LEU A 166 7.22 -10.61 12.74
C LEU A 166 8.55 -10.66 11.97
N ALA A 167 8.96 -11.85 11.53
CA ALA A 167 10.23 -12.03 10.82
C ALA A 167 10.24 -11.25 9.49
N LEU A 168 9.12 -11.26 8.77
CA LEU A 168 8.96 -10.55 7.51
C LEU A 168 8.88 -9.04 7.74
N THR A 169 8.12 -8.59 8.75
CA THR A 169 8.07 -7.18 9.15
C THR A 169 9.44 -6.63 9.53
N LYS A 170 10.27 -7.40 10.23
CA LYS A 170 11.65 -6.98 10.54
C LYS A 170 12.48 -6.77 9.28
N ARG A 171 12.31 -7.62 8.26
CA ARG A 171 13.00 -7.47 6.97
C ARG A 171 12.59 -6.18 6.27
N TRP A 172 11.28 -5.93 6.14
CA TRP A 172 10.76 -4.66 5.58
C TRP A 172 11.23 -3.43 6.38
N PHE A 173 11.15 -3.51 7.71
CA PHE A 173 11.56 -2.39 8.55
C PHE A 173 13.05 -2.09 8.40
N THR A 174 13.88 -3.13 8.28
CA THR A 174 15.33 -2.96 8.10
C THR A 174 15.67 -2.42 6.71
N SER A 175 14.97 -2.85 5.66
CA SER A 175 15.21 -2.33 4.30
C SER A 175 14.83 -0.86 4.17
N VAL A 176 13.75 -0.43 4.82
CA VAL A 176 13.24 0.94 4.74
C VAL A 176 13.89 1.87 5.77
N TYR A 177 13.99 1.45 7.03
CA TYR A 177 14.40 2.31 8.17
C TYR A 177 15.72 1.91 8.83
N GLY A 178 16.39 0.86 8.35
CA GLY A 178 17.73 0.48 8.79
C GLY A 178 18.80 1.46 8.31
N ASP A 179 20.04 1.26 8.78
CA ASP A 179 21.15 2.20 8.58
C ASP A 179 21.47 2.50 7.10
N SER A 180 21.12 1.62 6.16
CA SER A 180 21.29 1.83 4.72
C SER A 180 20.06 2.35 3.97
N GLY A 181 18.84 2.17 4.50
CA GLY A 181 17.59 2.57 3.84
C GLY A 181 17.05 3.94 4.29
N ARG A 182 17.40 4.33 5.52
CA ARG A 182 16.85 5.50 6.20
C ARG A 182 17.04 6.81 5.43
N GLU A 183 18.18 7.05 4.81
CA GLU A 183 18.42 8.31 4.08
C GLU A 183 17.59 8.40 2.79
N VAL A 184 17.42 7.29 2.06
CA VAL A 184 16.59 7.20 0.87
C VAL A 184 15.13 7.45 1.23
N THR A 185 14.64 6.81 2.29
CA THR A 185 13.27 6.98 2.78
C THR A 185 13.02 8.37 3.36
N LEU A 186 13.95 8.94 4.12
CA LEU A 186 13.82 10.31 4.63
C LEU A 186 13.88 11.37 3.53
N GLN A 187 14.71 11.19 2.50
CA GLN A 187 14.68 12.07 1.32
C GLN A 187 13.35 11.96 0.59
N ALA A 188 12.85 10.75 0.34
CA ALA A 188 11.55 10.50 -0.27
C ALA A 188 10.40 11.20 0.47
N LEU A 189 10.39 11.08 1.79
CA LEU A 189 9.32 11.60 2.65
C LEU A 189 9.47 13.10 2.95
N SER A 190 10.68 13.65 2.90
CA SER A 190 10.92 15.10 3.06
C SER A 190 10.53 15.92 1.82
N LEU A 191 10.66 15.35 0.62
CA LEU A 191 10.30 16.00 -0.65
C LEU A 191 8.78 16.18 -0.82
N SER A 192 7.94 15.45 -0.07
CA SER A 192 6.48 15.65 -0.07
C SER A 192 6.01 16.87 0.74
N ARG A 193 6.87 17.50 1.56
CA ARG A 193 6.50 18.62 2.46
C ARG A 193 6.67 20.02 1.86
N GLY A 194 7.14 20.14 0.61
CA GLY A 194 7.34 21.43 -0.06
C GLY A 194 6.06 21.98 -0.70
N ASN A 195 5.16 22.58 0.08
CA ASN A 195 4.06 23.37 -0.48
C ASN A 195 4.62 24.49 -1.40
N ASN A 196 4.13 24.55 -2.64
CA ASN A 196 4.32 25.57 -3.68
C ASN A 196 5.50 25.50 -4.66
N ASN A 197 6.30 24.44 -4.71
CA ASN A 197 7.12 24.19 -5.90
C ASN A 197 6.92 22.76 -6.36
N LYS A 198 6.62 22.62 -7.65
CA LYS A 198 6.63 21.37 -8.40
C LYS A 198 7.99 20.70 -8.20
N VAL A 199 8.17 19.93 -7.14
CA VAL A 199 9.19 18.90 -7.12
C VAL A 199 8.67 17.87 -8.11
N ASP A 200 9.46 17.62 -9.15
CA ASP A 200 9.08 16.70 -10.20
C ASP A 200 8.93 15.30 -9.58
N LEU A 201 7.68 14.93 -9.28
CA LEU A 201 7.31 13.59 -8.84
C LEU A 201 7.79 12.53 -9.84
N ALA A 202 8.04 12.89 -11.11
CA ALA A 202 8.66 12.02 -12.09
C ALA A 202 10.20 11.92 -11.90
N GLU A 203 10.89 12.92 -11.38
CA GLU A 203 12.32 12.83 -11.01
C GLU A 203 12.51 12.10 -9.68
N PHE A 204 11.57 12.27 -8.75
CA PHE A 204 11.45 11.42 -7.57
C PHE A 204 11.23 9.97 -8.01
N HIS A 205 10.12 9.66 -8.68
CA HIS A 205 9.87 8.32 -9.19
C HIS A 205 11.02 7.80 -10.04
N ASN A 206 11.64 8.55 -10.96
CA ASN A 206 12.76 7.97 -11.73
C ASN A 206 13.99 7.63 -10.89
N ARG A 207 14.30 8.37 -9.82
CA ARG A 207 15.44 8.05 -8.93
C ARG A 207 15.09 7.01 -7.87
N THR A 208 13.92 7.09 -7.24
CA THR A 208 13.47 6.09 -6.27
C THR A 208 12.98 4.85 -6.99
N HIS A 209 12.12 4.88 -8.01
CA HIS A 209 11.74 3.69 -8.79
C HIS A 209 12.96 2.95 -9.38
N GLN A 210 14.03 3.61 -9.85
CA GLN A 210 15.27 2.90 -10.26
C GLN A 210 16.07 2.30 -9.09
N ALA A 211 15.99 2.87 -7.88
CA ALA A 211 16.59 2.31 -6.67
C ALA A 211 15.69 1.26 -5.97
N TYR A 212 14.36 1.36 -6.14
CA TYR A 212 13.30 0.56 -5.52
C TYR A 212 12.96 -0.68 -6.36
N SER A 213 12.97 -0.57 -7.69
CA SER A 213 12.86 -1.71 -8.62
C SER A 213 14.06 -2.67 -8.57
N GLY A 214 15.08 -2.36 -7.76
CA GLY A 214 16.35 -3.07 -7.64
C GLY A 214 16.49 -4.01 -6.44
N GLY A 215 15.41 -4.55 -5.86
CA GLY A 215 15.50 -5.64 -4.89
C GLY A 215 15.33 -5.25 -3.41
N LEU A 216 14.38 -4.36 -3.10
CA LEU A 216 13.98 -4.12 -1.72
C LEU A 216 12.97 -5.19 -1.26
N PRO A 217 13.16 -5.81 -0.08
CA PRO A 217 12.30 -6.90 0.43
C PRO A 217 10.79 -6.61 0.47
N GLU A 218 10.39 -5.37 0.74
CA GLU A 218 8.98 -4.96 0.76
C GLU A 218 8.39 -4.82 -0.65
N GLU A 219 9.18 -4.32 -1.59
CA GLU A 219 8.78 -4.16 -2.98
C GLU A 219 8.68 -5.53 -3.67
N GLU A 220 9.68 -6.41 -3.48
CA GLU A 220 9.66 -7.79 -3.98
C GLU A 220 8.44 -8.57 -3.48
N ASP A 221 8.09 -8.37 -2.20
CA ASP A 221 6.91 -8.99 -1.58
C ASP A 221 5.61 -8.44 -2.18
N ALA A 222 5.52 -7.13 -2.44
CA ALA A 222 4.37 -6.52 -3.10
C ALA A 222 4.24 -6.91 -4.58
N TRP A 223 5.34 -7.07 -5.33
CA TRP A 223 5.28 -7.62 -6.70
C TRP A 223 4.90 -9.10 -6.71
N GLY A 224 5.39 -9.85 -5.72
CA GLY A 224 5.10 -11.27 -5.58
C GLY A 224 3.61 -11.60 -5.48
N ILE A 225 2.77 -10.68 -4.98
CA ILE A 225 1.32 -10.89 -4.84
C ILE A 225 0.55 -10.74 -6.15
N GLN A 226 1.12 -10.11 -7.19
CA GLN A 226 0.43 -9.92 -8.45
C GLN A 226 0.19 -11.25 -9.17
N VAL A 227 1.16 -12.17 -9.13
CA VAL A 227 1.07 -13.51 -9.74
C VAL A 227 -0.15 -14.29 -9.22
N PRO A 228 -0.36 -14.48 -7.90
CA PRO A 228 -1.55 -15.17 -7.40
C PRO A 228 -2.85 -14.38 -7.65
N VAL A 229 -2.84 -13.04 -7.64
CA VAL A 229 -4.01 -12.23 -8.01
C VAL A 229 -4.43 -12.50 -9.45
N ARG A 230 -3.51 -12.43 -10.41
CA ARG A 230 -3.77 -12.73 -11.81
C ARG A 230 -4.23 -14.17 -12.02
N ALA A 231 -3.59 -15.13 -11.37
CA ALA A 231 -4.02 -16.52 -11.41
C ALA A 231 -5.47 -16.68 -10.92
N ALA A 232 -5.84 -16.02 -9.82
CA ALA A 232 -7.20 -16.05 -9.29
C ALA A 232 -8.22 -15.35 -10.20
N MET A 233 -7.83 -14.25 -10.87
CA MET A 233 -8.69 -13.56 -11.84
C MET A 233 -8.98 -14.43 -13.08
N HIS A 234 -8.02 -15.22 -13.56
CA HIS A 234 -8.21 -16.09 -14.72
C HIS A 234 -8.83 -17.45 -14.41
N SER A 235 -8.85 -17.88 -13.14
CA SER A 235 -9.63 -19.05 -12.69
C SER A 235 -11.14 -18.87 -12.91
#